data_AF-A0A2P4QMC8-F1
#
_entry.id   AF-A0A2P4QMC8-F1
#
_cell.length_a   1.000
_cell.length_b   1.000
_cell.length_c   1.000
_cell.angle_alpha   90.00
_cell.angle_beta   90.00
_cell.angle_gamma   90.00
#
_symmetry.space_group_name_H-M   'P 1'
#
loop_
_entity.id
_entity.type
_entity.pdbx_description
1 polymer ?
#
loop_
_entity_poly.entity_id
_entity_poly.type
_entity_poly.pdbx_seq_one_letter_code
_entity_poly.pdbx_strand_id
1 'polypeptide(L)'
;KKDGKFIFKKSNVPSKILENIFRFLYCGKIDLSVESASDIVTLLTMANEFELHSLVKYIQEFLIDNQKEFIKNNAIKFLENIFQSETFELIRNYCLKITYDTPELLFEKNTFLRSSSQMIEFILKQENIALDEIEIWNNLIKWSYAQNPDIDQDPSKWTNDDIEVMKRTTHRLIPLIRFQDISSDDYYEKVFPYEELLPKKLKGEIMQFYLVSNNITKIISSLPSRSRRPKRQLGYNSVIITKSQHFDIFASWIEKKNSSYYNVRNIPYKFNLLYRASRDGNTAAAFHNLCDNKGPTILIAKITNSEQIVGGYNPLDWKPILNNDNYYKPTNDSFIFSFADRNNFQTAKVSYPKEDQQQYSILGMSDYGPIFGFGFDLWC
;
A
#
# COMPACT_ATOMS: atom_id res chain seq x y z
N LYS A 1 4.23 0.29 57.84
CA LYS A 1 5.33 -0.39 58.56
C LYS A 1 4.69 -1.21 59.68
N LYS A 2 4.99 -2.50 59.80
CA LYS A 2 4.49 -3.37 60.87
C LYS A 2 5.69 -4.13 61.42
N ASP A 3 5.95 -4.04 62.72
CA ASP A 3 7.10 -4.66 63.40
C ASP A 3 8.45 -4.33 62.75
N GLY A 4 8.71 -3.05 62.48
CA GLY A 4 9.97 -2.59 61.86
C GLY A 4 10.11 -2.90 60.36
N LYS A 5 9.27 -3.77 59.79
CA LYS A 5 9.26 -4.15 58.38
C LYS A 5 8.38 -3.22 57.54
N PHE A 6 8.86 -2.87 56.36
CA PHE A 6 8.02 -2.27 55.32
C PHE A 6 7.21 -3.39 54.65
N ILE A 7 5.88 -3.26 54.68
CA ILE A 7 4.98 -4.23 54.05
C ILE A 7 4.50 -3.59 52.76
N PHE A 8 4.89 -4.17 51.63
CA PHE A 8 4.37 -3.83 50.31
C PHE A 8 3.25 -4.81 49.97
N LYS A 9 2.05 -4.29 49.69
CA LYS A 9 0.91 -5.10 49.24
C LYS A 9 0.63 -4.78 47.78
N LYS A 10 0.81 -5.78 46.91
CA LYS A 10 0.45 -5.72 45.48
C LYS A 10 -0.61 -6.78 45.25
N SER A 11 -1.82 -6.35 44.91
CA SER A 11 -2.94 -7.23 44.52
C SER A 11 -2.84 -7.59 43.03
N ASN A 12 -3.49 -8.68 42.65
CA ASN A 12 -3.67 -9.12 41.25
C ASN A 12 -2.40 -9.55 40.50
N VAL A 13 -1.38 -10.01 41.22
CA VAL A 13 -0.17 -10.57 40.62
C VAL A 13 -0.01 -12.04 41.05
N PRO A 14 0.14 -12.98 40.11
CA PRO A 14 0.49 -14.36 40.43
C PRO A 14 1.80 -14.44 41.22
N SER A 15 1.83 -15.20 42.32
CA SER A 15 3.00 -15.33 43.20
C SER A 15 4.27 -15.71 42.46
N LYS A 16 4.15 -16.56 41.44
CA LYS A 16 5.25 -17.02 40.59
C LYS A 16 5.94 -15.89 39.80
N ILE A 17 5.17 -14.92 39.30
CA ILE A 17 5.72 -13.78 38.54
C ILE A 17 6.52 -12.87 39.48
N LEU A 18 6.01 -12.63 40.69
CA LEU A 18 6.71 -11.84 41.69
C LEU A 18 8.01 -12.54 42.14
N GLU A 19 7.99 -13.87 42.29
CA GLU A 19 9.19 -14.67 42.56
C GLU A 19 10.24 -14.53 41.46
N ASN A 20 9.82 -14.51 40.19
CA ASN A 20 10.71 -14.28 39.06
C ASN A 20 11.37 -12.90 39.09
N ILE A 21 10.62 -11.84 39.44
CA ILE A 21 11.19 -10.49 39.63
C ILE A 21 12.21 -10.49 40.76
N PHE A 22 11.90 -11.10 41.91
CA PHE A 22 12.86 -11.17 43.02
C PHE A 22 14.09 -11.99 42.66
N ARG A 23 13.95 -13.13 41.98
CA ARG A 23 15.09 -13.93 41.55
C ARG A 23 15.99 -13.15 40.59
N PHE A 24 15.41 -12.36 39.70
CA PHE A 24 16.19 -11.47 38.84
C PHE A 24 16.94 -10.40 39.66
N LEU A 25 16.29 -9.75 40.62
CA LEU A 25 16.93 -8.74 41.48
C LEU A 25 18.10 -9.29 42.31
N TYR A 26 17.98 -10.52 42.82
CA TYR A 26 19.03 -11.13 43.66
C TYR A 26 20.15 -11.77 42.85
N CYS A 27 19.83 -12.39 41.71
CA CYS A 27 20.73 -13.31 41.02
C CYS A 27 20.99 -12.95 39.56
N GLY A 28 20.31 -11.95 39.00
CA GLY A 28 20.36 -11.59 37.58
C GLY A 28 19.80 -12.66 36.63
N LYS A 29 19.03 -13.62 37.15
CA LYS A 29 18.54 -14.79 36.40
C LYS A 29 17.02 -14.78 36.30
N ILE A 30 16.52 -15.13 35.11
CA ILE A 30 15.09 -15.31 34.85
C ILE A 30 14.86 -16.54 33.96
N ASP A 31 13.75 -17.23 34.17
CA ASP A 31 13.33 -18.40 33.39
C ASP A 31 11.96 -18.08 32.80
N LEU A 32 11.91 -17.99 31.48
CA LEU A 32 10.72 -17.68 30.69
C LEU A 32 10.16 -18.92 29.96
N SER A 33 10.81 -20.09 30.10
CA SER A 33 10.51 -21.28 29.30
C SER A 33 9.23 -22.02 29.72
N VAL A 34 8.78 -21.81 30.95
CA VAL A 34 7.64 -22.51 31.59
C VAL A 34 6.42 -21.62 31.81
N GLU A 35 6.41 -20.42 31.24
CA GLU A 35 5.34 -19.43 31.43
C GLU A 35 4.46 -19.32 30.18
N SER A 36 3.17 -19.09 30.38
CA SER A 36 2.29 -18.79 29.24
C SER A 36 2.64 -17.42 28.67
N ALA A 37 2.33 -17.16 27.40
CA ALA A 37 2.58 -15.85 26.82
C ALA A 37 1.87 -14.71 27.58
N SER A 38 0.70 -14.97 28.18
CA SER A 38 0.01 -14.01 29.04
C SER A 38 0.76 -13.73 30.35
N ASP A 39 1.38 -14.75 30.95
CA ASP A 39 2.20 -14.59 32.15
C ASP A 39 3.44 -13.76 31.84
N ILE A 40 4.09 -14.01 30.70
CA ILE A 40 5.28 -13.26 30.27
C ILE A 40 4.93 -11.77 30.02
N VAL A 41 3.74 -11.47 29.50
CA VAL A 41 3.26 -10.08 29.35
C VAL A 41 3.01 -9.44 30.71
N THR A 42 2.45 -10.19 31.66
CA THR A 42 2.24 -9.70 33.03
C THR A 42 3.59 -9.40 33.70
N LEU A 43 4.57 -10.28 33.50
CA LEU A 43 5.94 -10.11 33.94
C LEU A 43 6.61 -8.89 33.30
N LEU A 44 6.39 -8.63 31.99
CA LEU A 44 6.88 -7.43 31.30
C LEU A 44 6.34 -6.15 31.95
N THR A 45 5.03 -6.10 32.21
CA THR A 45 4.38 -4.96 32.87
C THR A 45 4.96 -4.74 34.27
N MET A 46 5.16 -5.80 35.03
CA MET A 46 5.79 -5.71 36.34
C MET A 46 7.25 -5.24 36.27
N ALA A 47 8.05 -5.80 35.37
CA ALA A 47 9.44 -5.37 35.21
C ALA A 47 9.51 -3.86 34.90
N ASN A 48 8.56 -3.33 34.13
CA ASN A 48 8.43 -1.91 33.88
C ASN A 48 8.00 -1.12 35.13
N GLU A 49 7.02 -1.60 35.92
CA GLU A 49 6.63 -0.98 37.19
C GLU A 49 7.78 -0.89 38.21
N PHE A 50 8.68 -1.88 38.20
CA PHE A 50 9.89 -1.91 39.05
C PHE A 50 11.10 -1.21 38.41
N GLU A 51 10.93 -0.52 37.27
CA GLU A 51 11.98 0.20 36.55
C GLU A 51 13.19 -0.67 36.16
N LEU A 52 12.96 -1.97 35.93
CA LEU A 52 13.99 -2.95 35.57
C LEU A 52 14.26 -2.93 34.06
N HIS A 53 14.83 -1.84 33.55
CA HIS A 53 14.97 -1.61 32.10
C HIS A 53 15.67 -2.73 31.32
N SER A 54 16.72 -3.34 31.88
CA SER A 54 17.43 -4.46 31.25
C SER A 54 16.53 -5.70 31.11
N LEU A 55 15.72 -5.97 32.12
CA LEU A 55 14.76 -7.07 32.11
C LEU A 55 13.60 -6.78 31.15
N VAL A 56 13.09 -5.55 31.13
CA VAL A 56 12.05 -5.10 30.18
C VAL A 56 12.51 -5.29 28.74
N LYS A 57 13.76 -4.94 28.42
CA LYS A 57 14.33 -5.16 27.10
C LYS A 57 14.41 -6.66 26.76
N TYR A 58 14.96 -7.46 27.66
CA TYR A 58 15.12 -8.91 27.47
C TYR A 58 13.78 -9.62 27.25
N ILE A 59 12.74 -9.29 28.03
CA ILE A 59 11.41 -9.90 27.88
C ILE A 59 10.78 -9.51 26.54
N GLN A 60 10.95 -8.27 26.08
CA GLN A 60 10.46 -7.85 24.76
C GLN A 60 11.11 -8.66 23.63
N GLU A 61 12.43 -8.82 23.65
CA GLU A 61 13.17 -9.63 22.67
C GLU A 61 12.68 -11.09 22.71
N PHE A 62 12.54 -11.67 23.91
CA PHE A 62 12.05 -13.04 24.07
C PHE A 62 10.65 -13.23 23.47
N LEU A 63 9.71 -12.31 23.76
CA LEU A 63 8.35 -12.36 23.22
C LEU A 63 8.36 -12.30 21.69
N ILE A 64 9.16 -11.41 21.10
CA ILE A 64 9.27 -11.25 19.65
C ILE A 64 9.84 -12.49 18.98
N ASP A 65 10.85 -13.13 19.58
CA ASP A 65 11.54 -14.27 18.99
C ASP A 65 10.76 -15.58 19.15
N ASN A 66 10.10 -15.77 20.30
CA ASN A 66 9.54 -17.07 20.69
C ASN A 66 8.00 -17.12 20.70
N GLN A 67 7.31 -15.97 20.75
CA GLN A 67 5.85 -15.89 20.89
C GLN A 67 5.18 -15.16 19.72
N LYS A 68 5.71 -15.34 18.51
CA LYS A 68 5.29 -14.62 17.28
C LYS A 68 3.80 -14.73 16.97
N GLU A 69 3.24 -15.94 17.01
CA GLU A 69 1.81 -16.16 16.73
C GLU A 69 0.92 -15.50 17.78
N PHE A 70 1.31 -15.58 19.06
CA PHE A 70 0.59 -14.94 20.14
C PHE A 70 0.55 -13.42 19.98
N ILE A 71 1.70 -12.80 19.66
CA ILE A 71 1.76 -11.36 19.39
C ILE A 71 0.92 -11.02 18.16
N LYS A 72 1.05 -11.78 17.05
CA LYS A 72 0.27 -11.54 15.83
C LYS A 72 -1.23 -11.54 16.10
N ASN A 73 -1.72 -12.51 16.87
CA ASN A 73 -3.13 -12.65 17.21
C ASN A 73 -3.65 -11.59 18.19
N ASN A 74 -2.74 -10.87 18.88
CA ASN A 74 -3.08 -9.86 19.89
C ASN A 74 -2.49 -8.47 19.60
N ALA A 75 -1.96 -8.23 18.40
CA ALA A 75 -1.16 -7.05 18.08
C ALA A 75 -1.87 -5.73 18.39
N ILE A 76 -3.17 -5.65 18.08
CA ILE A 76 -3.97 -4.44 18.33
C ILE A 76 -4.15 -4.18 19.82
N LYS A 77 -4.45 -5.21 20.60
CA LYS A 77 -4.58 -5.10 22.07
C LYS A 77 -3.26 -4.68 22.71
N PHE A 78 -2.15 -5.24 22.22
CA PHE A 78 -0.82 -4.82 22.66
C PHE A 78 -0.61 -3.34 22.38
N LEU A 79 -0.83 -2.92 21.14
CA LEU A 79 -0.67 -1.53 20.75
C LEU A 79 -1.55 -0.61 21.59
N GLU A 80 -2.83 -0.92 21.82
CA GLU A 80 -3.72 -0.12 22.68
C GLU A 80 -3.18 0.10 24.10
N ASN A 81 -2.50 -0.90 24.66
CA ASN A 81 -1.96 -0.81 26.02
C ASN A 81 -0.59 -0.13 26.08
N ILE A 82 0.21 -0.21 25.01
CA ILE A 82 1.63 0.18 25.05
C ILE A 82 1.99 1.36 24.15
N PHE A 83 1.10 1.82 23.26
CA PHE A 83 1.46 2.82 22.23
C PHE A 83 1.97 4.15 22.81
N GLN A 84 1.55 4.49 24.03
CA GLN A 84 1.99 5.70 24.73
C GLN A 84 3.28 5.51 25.53
N SER A 85 3.73 4.28 25.76
CA SER A 85 4.89 3.98 26.59
C SER A 85 6.16 3.89 25.75
N GLU A 86 7.13 4.75 26.04
CA GLU A 86 8.45 4.70 25.40
C GLU A 86 9.21 3.42 25.75
N THR A 87 9.00 2.85 26.95
CA THR A 87 9.70 1.65 27.42
C THR A 87 9.46 0.41 26.57
N PHE A 88 8.29 0.33 25.92
CA PHE A 88 7.88 -0.83 25.12
C PHE A 88 8.14 -0.68 23.62
N GLU A 89 9.18 0.08 23.25
CA GLU A 89 9.50 0.39 21.86
C GLU A 89 9.65 -0.85 20.97
N LEU A 90 10.36 -1.90 21.41
CA LEU A 90 10.65 -3.06 20.57
C LEU A 90 9.37 -3.79 20.17
N ILE A 91 8.54 -4.11 21.15
CA ILE A 91 7.29 -4.85 20.90
C ILE A 91 6.25 -3.94 20.22
N ARG A 92 6.24 -2.63 20.52
CA ARG A 92 5.42 -1.64 19.79
C ARG A 92 5.78 -1.60 18.30
N ASN A 93 7.06 -1.48 17.96
CA ASN A 93 7.54 -1.44 16.58
C ASN A 93 7.28 -2.77 15.85
N TYR A 94 7.42 -3.89 16.57
CA TYR A 94 7.11 -5.21 16.02
C TYR A 94 5.61 -5.40 15.75
N CYS A 95 4.75 -5.01 16.68
CA CYS A 95 3.30 -5.00 16.46
C CYS A 95 2.91 -4.10 15.29
N LEU A 96 3.46 -2.88 15.22
CA LEU A 96 3.25 -1.97 14.08
C LEU A 96 3.63 -2.63 12.75
N LYS A 97 4.77 -3.31 12.69
CA LYS A 97 5.20 -4.03 11.49
C LYS A 97 4.17 -5.09 11.06
N ILE A 98 3.69 -5.91 11.99
CA ILE A 98 2.64 -6.91 11.73
C ILE A 98 1.38 -6.22 11.19
N THR A 99 0.97 -5.13 11.82
CA THR A 99 -0.19 -4.33 11.45
C THR A 99 -0.04 -3.73 10.05
N TYR A 100 1.16 -3.35 9.63
CA TYR A 100 1.42 -2.83 8.28
C TYR A 100 1.47 -3.93 7.22
N ASP A 101 1.99 -5.10 7.56
CA ASP A 101 2.12 -6.24 6.65
C ASP A 101 0.77 -6.97 6.45
N THR A 102 -0.15 -6.85 7.40
CA THR A 102 -1.48 -7.47 7.36
C THR A 102 -2.51 -6.50 7.93
N PRO A 103 -2.81 -5.41 7.20
CA PRO A 103 -3.68 -4.36 7.70
C PRO A 103 -5.13 -4.80 7.90
N GLU A 104 -5.55 -5.92 7.29
CA GLU A 104 -6.85 -6.54 7.52
C GLU A 104 -7.07 -6.81 9.02
N LEU A 105 -6.01 -7.16 9.76
CA LEU A 105 -6.06 -7.41 11.21
C LEU A 105 -6.47 -6.18 12.03
N LEU A 106 -6.28 -4.96 11.53
CA LEU A 106 -6.79 -3.76 12.19
C LEU A 106 -8.31 -3.74 12.15
N PHE A 107 -8.87 -4.01 10.97
CA PHE A 107 -10.28 -3.77 10.66
C PHE A 107 -11.15 -5.02 10.84
N GLU A 108 -10.53 -6.19 10.98
CA GLU A 108 -11.19 -7.43 11.38
C GLU A 108 -11.70 -7.39 12.83
N LYS A 109 -12.81 -8.10 13.07
CA LYS A 109 -13.41 -8.36 14.40
C LYS A 109 -13.88 -7.13 15.19
N ASN A 110 -14.23 -6.03 14.51
CA ASN A 110 -14.70 -4.78 15.14
C ASN A 110 -13.71 -4.16 16.14
N THR A 111 -12.43 -4.57 16.12
CA THR A 111 -11.43 -4.10 17.08
C THR A 111 -11.19 -2.61 16.88
N PHE A 112 -10.95 -2.18 15.64
CA PHE A 112 -10.81 -0.77 15.28
C PHE A 112 -12.00 0.09 15.73
N LEU A 113 -13.23 -0.44 15.64
CA LEU A 113 -14.45 0.27 16.04
C LEU A 113 -14.51 0.55 17.55
N ARG A 114 -13.81 -0.26 18.36
CA ARG A 114 -13.74 -0.12 19.82
C ARG A 114 -12.49 0.63 20.29
N SER A 115 -11.54 0.89 19.39
CA SER A 115 -10.29 1.55 19.72
C SER A 115 -10.49 3.01 20.12
N SER A 116 -9.61 3.49 21.00
CA SER A 116 -9.60 4.87 21.44
C SER A 116 -9.21 5.83 20.31
N SER A 117 -9.72 7.07 20.36
CA SER A 117 -9.36 8.11 19.39
C SER A 117 -7.84 8.34 19.30
N GLN A 118 -7.12 8.25 20.43
CA GLN A 118 -5.66 8.40 20.48
C GLN A 118 -4.92 7.28 19.75
N MET A 119 -5.41 6.04 19.86
CA MET A 119 -4.84 4.89 19.14
C MET A 119 -5.05 5.03 17.63
N ILE A 120 -6.24 5.46 17.21
CA ILE A 120 -6.51 5.75 15.79
C ILE A 120 -5.64 6.91 15.31
N GLU A 121 -5.50 7.97 16.10
CA GLU A 121 -4.60 9.08 15.78
C GLU A 121 -3.15 8.60 15.59
N PHE A 122 -2.69 7.70 16.46
CA PHE A 122 -1.36 7.11 16.38
C PHE A 122 -1.17 6.30 15.10
N ILE A 123 -2.12 5.43 14.75
CA ILE A 123 -2.14 4.66 13.49
C ILE A 123 -2.17 5.63 12.30
N LEU A 124 -3.06 6.62 12.32
CA LEU A 124 -3.22 7.59 11.24
C LEU A 124 -2.01 8.53 11.08
N LYS A 125 -1.03 8.55 11.97
CA LYS A 125 0.23 9.28 11.73
C LYS A 125 1.26 8.46 10.95
N GLN A 126 1.15 7.14 10.95
CA GLN A 126 2.14 6.25 10.35
C GLN A 126 2.11 6.31 8.82
N GLU A 127 3.30 6.23 8.19
CA GLU A 127 3.45 6.31 6.73
C GLU A 127 3.33 4.93 6.04
N ASN A 128 3.58 3.84 6.76
CA ASN A 128 3.81 2.51 6.17
C ASN A 128 2.57 1.61 6.12
N ILE A 129 1.37 2.16 6.36
CA ILE A 129 0.13 1.36 6.34
C ILE A 129 -0.17 0.93 4.91
N ALA A 130 -0.30 -0.38 4.69
CA ALA A 130 -0.53 -0.98 3.38
C ALA A 130 -2.01 -1.00 2.96
N LEU A 131 -2.72 0.13 3.11
CA LEU A 131 -4.12 0.24 2.69
C LEU A 131 -4.31 1.45 1.79
N ASP A 132 -5.29 1.34 0.90
CA ASP A 132 -5.72 2.48 0.12
C ASP A 132 -6.34 3.54 1.05
N GLU A 133 -6.02 4.80 0.82
CA GLU A 133 -6.42 5.88 1.72
C GLU A 133 -7.96 6.01 1.80
N ILE A 134 -8.68 5.60 0.75
CA ILE A 134 -10.14 5.54 0.76
C ILE A 134 -10.68 4.48 1.74
N GLU A 135 -9.99 3.36 1.91
CA GLU A 135 -10.38 2.34 2.89
C GLU A 135 -10.16 2.84 4.31
N ILE A 136 -9.08 3.61 4.54
CA ILE A 136 -8.82 4.29 5.80
C ILE A 136 -9.94 5.28 6.12
N TRP A 137 -10.35 6.09 5.14
CA TRP A 137 -11.50 7.01 5.28
C TRP A 137 -12.78 6.26 5.66
N ASN A 138 -13.13 5.21 4.92
CA ASN A 138 -14.34 4.43 5.17
C ASN A 138 -14.37 3.83 6.59
N ASN A 139 -13.24 3.33 7.07
CA ASN A 139 -13.15 2.79 8.42
C ASN A 139 -13.19 3.87 9.51
N LEU A 140 -12.61 5.06 9.26
CA LEU A 140 -12.74 6.20 10.16
C LEU A 140 -14.21 6.62 10.32
N ILE A 141 -14.97 6.66 9.21
CA ILE A 141 -16.41 6.95 9.24
C ILE A 141 -17.17 5.86 10.00
N LYS A 142 -16.93 4.58 9.72
CA LYS A 142 -17.54 3.47 10.49
C LYS A 142 -17.24 3.57 11.99
N TRP A 143 -16.00 3.90 12.35
CA TRP A 143 -15.62 4.14 13.75
C TRP A 143 -16.40 5.32 14.34
N SER A 144 -16.55 6.43 13.61
CA SER A 144 -17.28 7.60 14.10
C SER A 144 -18.75 7.30 14.40
N TYR A 145 -19.42 6.45 13.61
CA TYR A 145 -20.75 5.95 13.91
C TYR A 145 -20.78 4.99 15.09
N ALA A 146 -19.78 4.11 15.23
CA ALA A 146 -19.67 3.23 16.39
C ALA A 146 -19.51 3.99 17.72
N GLN A 147 -18.90 5.18 17.69
CA GLN A 147 -18.81 6.07 18.85
C GLN A 147 -20.08 6.90 19.11
N ASN A 148 -20.94 7.08 18.09
CA ASN A 148 -22.15 7.90 18.15
C ASN A 148 -23.36 7.11 17.58
N PRO A 149 -23.85 6.08 18.28
CA PRO A 149 -24.82 5.13 17.73
C PRO A 149 -26.21 5.73 17.47
N ASP A 150 -26.53 6.88 18.07
CA ASP A 150 -27.82 7.56 17.91
C ASP A 150 -27.90 8.42 16.63
N ILE A 151 -26.77 8.61 15.92
CA ILE A 151 -26.70 9.42 14.70
C ILE A 151 -27.05 8.56 13.47
N ASP A 152 -27.90 9.09 12.59
CA ASP A 152 -28.29 8.42 11.33
C ASP A 152 -27.06 8.18 10.43
N GLN A 153 -27.01 7.04 9.76
CA GLN A 153 -25.90 6.69 8.86
C GLN A 153 -25.96 7.45 7.52
N ASP A 154 -27.05 8.15 7.24
CA ASP A 154 -27.20 9.03 6.08
C ASP A 154 -26.93 10.50 6.48
N PRO A 155 -25.78 11.08 6.07
CA PRO A 155 -25.42 12.46 6.41
C PRO A 155 -26.43 13.51 5.94
N SER A 156 -27.24 13.20 4.91
CA SER A 156 -28.25 14.13 4.41
C SER A 156 -29.40 14.37 5.40
N LYS A 157 -29.56 13.51 6.40
CA LYS A 157 -30.59 13.60 7.45
C LYS A 157 -30.10 14.22 8.74
N TRP A 158 -28.81 14.58 8.82
CA TRP A 158 -28.23 15.10 10.05
C TRP A 158 -28.80 16.47 10.43
N THR A 159 -29.09 16.62 11.71
CA THR A 159 -29.35 17.92 12.31
C THR A 159 -28.03 18.67 12.54
N ASN A 160 -28.12 19.97 12.84
CA ASN A 160 -26.92 20.75 13.22
C ASN A 160 -26.22 20.17 14.46
N ASP A 161 -26.99 19.61 15.40
CA ASP A 161 -26.44 18.99 16.60
C ASP A 161 -25.68 17.69 16.27
N ASP A 162 -26.22 16.88 15.36
CA ASP A 162 -25.53 15.66 14.88
C ASP A 162 -24.20 16.02 14.20
N ILE A 163 -24.21 17.06 13.36
CA ILE A 163 -22.99 17.57 12.70
C ILE A 163 -21.95 17.99 13.74
N GLU A 164 -22.34 18.71 14.78
CA GLU A 164 -21.41 19.16 15.85
C GLU A 164 -20.82 17.98 16.64
N VAL A 165 -21.63 16.95 16.94
CA VAL A 165 -21.15 15.72 17.60
C VAL A 165 -20.15 14.97 16.72
N MET A 166 -20.45 14.80 15.44
CA MET A 166 -19.55 14.13 14.49
C MET A 166 -18.27 14.92 14.24
N LYS A 167 -18.35 16.26 14.14
CA LYS A 167 -17.19 17.16 14.09
C LYS A 167 -16.30 16.95 15.31
N ARG A 168 -16.87 16.99 16.52
CA ARG A 168 -16.11 16.80 17.75
C ARG A 168 -15.42 15.43 17.79
N THR A 169 -16.08 14.38 17.33
CA THR A 169 -15.54 13.02 17.28
C THR A 169 -14.36 12.90 16.31
N THR A 170 -14.44 13.57 15.14
CA THR A 170 -13.53 13.33 14.02
C THR A 170 -12.48 14.44 13.81
N HIS A 171 -12.58 15.59 14.48
CA HIS A 171 -11.78 16.79 14.19
C HIS A 171 -10.26 16.58 14.20
N ARG A 172 -9.73 15.70 15.07
CA ARG A 172 -8.29 15.41 15.13
C ARG A 172 -7.83 14.39 14.11
N LEU A 173 -8.77 13.58 13.60
CA LEU A 173 -8.49 12.42 12.77
C LEU A 173 -8.61 12.75 11.28
N ILE A 174 -9.64 13.52 10.88
CA ILE A 174 -9.85 13.94 9.49
C ILE A 174 -8.62 14.65 8.88
N PRO A 175 -7.94 15.59 9.56
CA PRO A 175 -6.74 16.23 9.02
C PRO A 175 -5.57 15.26 8.78
N LEU A 176 -5.61 14.06 9.36
CA LEU A 176 -4.60 13.02 9.15
C LEU A 176 -4.93 12.19 7.90
N ILE A 177 -6.03 12.39 7.19
CA ILE A 177 -6.31 11.68 5.95
C ILE A 177 -5.54 12.31 4.78
N ARG A 178 -4.88 11.48 3.97
CA ARG A 178 -4.14 11.90 2.78
C ARG A 178 -5.09 12.01 1.59
N PHE A 179 -5.94 13.03 1.57
CA PHE A 179 -6.92 13.22 0.49
C PHE A 179 -6.30 13.24 -0.92
N GLN A 180 -5.00 13.56 -1.05
CA GLN A 180 -4.27 13.44 -2.32
C GLN A 180 -4.13 12.01 -2.87
N ASP A 181 -4.23 11.02 -1.98
CA ASP A 181 -4.14 9.58 -2.27
C ASP A 181 -5.52 8.96 -2.52
N ILE A 182 -6.60 9.75 -2.42
CA ILE A 182 -7.97 9.35 -2.78
C ILE A 182 -8.21 9.74 -4.25
N SER A 183 -9.00 8.93 -4.98
CA SER A 183 -9.39 9.25 -6.36
C SER A 183 -10.47 10.36 -6.38
N SER A 184 -10.62 11.08 -7.49
CA SER A 184 -11.69 12.07 -7.62
C SER A 184 -13.09 11.44 -7.48
N ASP A 185 -13.25 10.23 -8.02
CA ASP A 185 -14.52 9.51 -8.04
C ASP A 185 -14.86 9.04 -6.62
N ASP A 186 -13.90 8.43 -5.92
CA ASP A 186 -14.07 8.05 -4.52
C ASP A 186 -14.30 9.27 -3.61
N TYR A 187 -13.62 10.38 -3.87
CA TYR A 187 -13.86 11.61 -3.13
C TYR A 187 -15.32 12.06 -3.29
N TYR A 188 -15.82 12.13 -4.53
CA TYR A 188 -17.20 12.55 -4.79
C TYR A 188 -18.23 11.59 -4.20
N GLU A 189 -18.01 10.27 -4.31
CA GLU A 189 -18.99 9.28 -3.85
C GLU A 189 -18.97 9.08 -2.33
N LYS A 190 -17.79 9.10 -1.70
CA LYS A 190 -17.62 8.60 -0.32
C LYS A 190 -17.16 9.66 0.67
N VAL A 191 -16.49 10.72 0.22
CA VAL A 191 -15.99 11.79 1.11
C VAL A 191 -16.93 13.00 1.08
N PHE A 192 -17.38 13.41 -0.10
CA PHE A 192 -18.23 14.58 -0.31
C PHE A 192 -19.53 14.57 0.51
N PRO A 193 -20.22 13.42 0.72
CA PRO A 193 -21.40 13.40 1.60
C PRO A 193 -21.13 13.89 3.04
N TYR A 194 -19.87 13.87 3.47
CA TYR A 194 -19.42 14.29 4.79
C TYR A 194 -18.68 15.63 4.77
N GLU A 195 -18.87 16.45 3.73
CA GLU A 195 -18.12 17.69 3.55
C GLU A 195 -18.23 18.68 4.72
N GLU A 196 -19.32 18.63 5.48
CA GLU A 196 -19.54 19.42 6.69
C GLU A 196 -18.53 19.10 7.79
N LEU A 197 -17.98 17.88 7.82
CA LEU A 197 -16.95 17.49 8.79
C LEU A 197 -15.57 18.04 8.44
N LEU A 198 -15.36 18.50 7.20
CA LEU A 198 -14.08 18.99 6.74
C LEU A 198 -13.85 20.43 7.22
N PRO A 199 -12.70 20.74 7.85
CA PRO A 199 -12.33 22.13 8.13
C PRO A 199 -12.33 22.97 6.86
N LYS A 200 -12.87 24.21 6.92
CA LYS A 200 -13.02 25.09 5.75
C LYS A 200 -11.74 25.23 4.91
N LYS A 201 -10.59 25.37 5.58
CA LYS A 201 -9.28 25.45 4.92
C LYS A 201 -8.95 24.17 4.15
N LEU A 202 -9.13 23.02 4.78
CA LEU A 202 -8.87 21.72 4.19
C LEU A 202 -9.79 21.45 2.99
N LYS A 203 -11.08 21.78 3.10
CA LYS A 203 -12.04 21.68 1.98
C LYS A 203 -11.56 22.46 0.76
N GLY A 204 -11.11 23.70 0.97
CA GLY A 204 -10.55 24.54 -0.11
C GLY A 204 -9.29 23.94 -0.77
N GLU A 205 -8.37 23.41 0.04
CA GLU A 205 -7.16 22.74 -0.46
C GLU A 205 -7.48 21.49 -1.28
N ILE A 206 -8.43 20.67 -0.82
CA ILE A 206 -8.88 19.47 -1.55
C ILE A 206 -9.54 19.85 -2.87
N MET A 207 -10.44 20.84 -2.88
CA MET A 207 -11.09 21.31 -4.10
C MET A 207 -10.06 21.84 -5.11
N GLN A 208 -9.09 22.63 -4.66
CA GLN A 208 -8.02 23.13 -5.51
C GLN A 208 -7.23 21.98 -6.16
N PHE A 209 -6.91 20.95 -5.38
CA PHE A 209 -6.17 19.79 -5.85
C PHE A 209 -6.90 19.01 -6.95
N TYR A 210 -8.22 18.84 -6.86
CA TYR A 210 -8.99 18.12 -7.88
C TYR A 210 -9.35 18.97 -9.10
N LEU A 211 -9.54 20.29 -8.92
CA LEU A 211 -10.08 21.16 -9.98
C LEU A 211 -8.99 21.90 -10.78
N VAL A 212 -7.81 22.17 -10.20
CA VAL A 212 -6.78 22.98 -10.85
C VAL A 212 -5.66 22.09 -11.39
N SER A 213 -5.75 21.73 -12.68
CA SER A 213 -4.77 20.90 -13.39
C SER A 213 -3.48 21.64 -13.78
N ASN A 214 -2.85 22.36 -12.85
CA ASN A 214 -1.54 22.95 -13.07
C ASN A 214 -0.54 22.47 -12.01
N ASN A 215 0.57 21.90 -12.50
CA ASN A 215 1.68 21.44 -11.68
C ASN A 215 2.08 22.51 -10.63
N ILE A 216 2.20 22.07 -9.38
CA ILE A 216 2.65 22.80 -8.18
C ILE A 216 1.52 23.47 -7.38
N THR A 217 0.96 22.71 -6.44
CA THR A 217 0.89 23.13 -5.04
C THR A 217 1.20 21.92 -4.17
N LYS A 218 2.49 21.77 -3.85
CA LYS A 218 2.89 21.10 -2.62
C LYS A 218 2.13 21.78 -1.49
N ILE A 219 1.63 20.97 -0.57
CA ILE A 219 0.98 21.35 0.68
C ILE A 219 -0.53 21.58 0.52
N ILE A 220 -1.29 20.48 0.38
CA ILE A 220 -2.34 20.31 1.38
C ILE A 220 -1.60 20.35 2.72
N SER A 221 -2.12 20.96 3.78
CA SER A 221 -1.61 20.72 5.13
C SER A 221 -1.88 19.26 5.56
N SER A 222 -1.44 18.30 4.75
CA SER A 222 -1.60 16.88 4.89
C SER A 222 -0.24 16.25 5.07
N LEU A 223 -0.27 15.12 5.76
CA LEU A 223 0.87 14.25 5.93
C LEU A 223 1.36 13.72 4.57
N PRO A 224 2.63 13.25 4.49
CA PRO A 224 3.15 12.60 3.30
C PRO A 224 2.22 11.49 2.80
N SER A 225 2.16 11.36 1.48
CA SER A 225 1.44 10.28 0.79
C SER A 225 1.86 8.92 1.36
N ARG A 226 0.86 8.09 1.70
CA ARG A 226 1.06 6.71 2.16
C ARG A 226 1.09 5.71 1.04
N SER A 227 0.61 6.12 -0.12
CA SER A 227 0.60 5.25 -1.28
C SER A 227 2.00 4.67 -1.45
N ARG A 228 2.11 3.32 -1.41
CA ARG A 228 3.34 2.54 -1.64
C ARG A 228 3.83 2.78 -3.05
N ARG A 229 4.28 3.99 -3.32
CA ARG A 229 4.82 4.40 -4.60
C ARG A 229 6.26 4.80 -4.40
N PRO A 230 7.11 4.46 -5.38
CA PRO A 230 8.32 5.22 -5.54
C PRO A 230 7.91 6.68 -5.68
N LYS A 231 8.29 7.53 -4.71
CA LYS A 231 8.58 8.94 -5.01
C LYS A 231 9.63 8.94 -6.10
N ARG A 232 9.24 8.90 -7.37
CA ARG A 232 10.17 9.10 -8.48
C ARG A 232 9.49 9.99 -9.49
N GLN A 233 10.12 11.15 -9.67
CA GLN A 233 10.08 11.95 -10.88
C GLN A 233 9.66 11.07 -12.07
N LEU A 234 8.50 11.35 -12.63
CA LEU A 234 8.03 10.81 -13.90
C LEU A 234 8.88 11.40 -15.03
N GLY A 235 10.19 11.15 -14.99
CA GLY A 235 11.08 11.31 -16.12
C GLY A 235 10.94 10.08 -16.99
N TYR A 236 9.77 9.89 -17.61
CA TYR A 236 9.63 8.89 -18.65
C TYR A 236 10.60 9.26 -19.77
N ASN A 237 11.65 8.46 -19.98
CA ASN A 237 12.70 8.76 -20.96
C ASN A 237 12.27 8.47 -22.41
N SER A 238 10.97 8.55 -22.70
CA SER A 238 10.39 8.30 -24.02
C SER A 238 10.17 9.59 -24.78
N VAL A 239 10.46 9.56 -26.08
CA VAL A 239 10.19 10.65 -27.03
C VAL A 239 8.86 10.44 -27.79
N ILE A 240 8.31 9.22 -27.71
CA ILE A 240 7.06 8.84 -28.38
C ILE A 240 5.86 9.06 -27.45
N ILE A 241 5.98 8.69 -26.17
CA ILE A 241 4.91 8.86 -25.18
C ILE A 241 5.40 9.71 -24.02
N THR A 242 4.77 10.85 -23.80
CA THR A 242 5.21 11.85 -22.82
C THR A 242 4.19 12.08 -21.70
N LYS A 243 2.94 11.68 -21.93
CA LYS A 243 1.86 11.78 -20.94
C LYS A 243 1.78 10.50 -20.11
N SER A 244 1.67 10.64 -18.79
CA SER A 244 1.55 9.54 -17.84
C SER A 244 0.35 8.61 -18.11
N GLN A 245 -0.75 9.16 -18.65
CA GLN A 245 -1.96 8.41 -19.04
C GLN A 245 -1.70 7.25 -20.00
N HIS A 246 -0.64 7.27 -20.81
CA HIS A 246 -0.27 6.11 -21.63
C HIS A 246 0.04 4.89 -20.76
N PHE A 247 0.78 5.10 -19.68
CA PHE A 247 1.21 4.04 -18.78
C PHE A 247 0.05 3.51 -17.94
N ASP A 248 -0.93 4.37 -17.61
CA ASP A 248 -2.18 4.01 -16.95
C ASP A 248 -2.98 3.01 -17.81
N ILE A 249 -3.11 3.33 -19.10
CA ILE A 249 -3.79 2.50 -20.09
C ILE A 249 -3.05 1.17 -20.28
N PHE A 250 -1.72 1.20 -20.44
CA PHE A 250 -0.94 -0.02 -20.61
C PHE A 250 -1.01 -0.93 -19.40
N ALA A 251 -0.91 -0.39 -18.19
CA ALA A 251 -1.07 -1.15 -16.96
C ALA A 251 -2.45 -1.82 -16.88
N SER A 252 -3.50 -1.11 -17.31
CA SER A 252 -4.87 -1.64 -17.32
C SER A 252 -5.01 -2.79 -18.32
N TRP A 253 -4.39 -2.67 -19.51
CA TRP A 253 -4.40 -3.73 -20.53
C TRP A 253 -3.59 -4.95 -20.13
N ILE A 254 -2.44 -4.80 -19.46
CA ILE A 254 -1.64 -5.93 -18.96
C ILE A 254 -2.48 -6.77 -17.98
N GLU A 255 -3.24 -6.12 -17.12
CA GLU A 255 -4.12 -6.79 -16.15
C GLU A 255 -5.48 -7.22 -16.73
N LYS A 256 -5.72 -6.98 -18.04
CA LYS A 256 -7.01 -7.21 -18.72
C LYS A 256 -8.19 -6.53 -18.04
N LYS A 257 -7.96 -5.37 -17.44
CA LYS A 257 -8.98 -4.55 -16.77
C LYS A 257 -9.43 -3.41 -17.68
N ASN A 258 -10.65 -2.91 -17.45
CA ASN A 258 -11.19 -1.77 -18.19
C ASN A 258 -10.30 -0.52 -18.00
N SER A 259 -10.31 0.38 -18.99
CA SER A 259 -9.41 1.54 -19.12
C SER A 259 -9.51 2.61 -18.01
N SER A 260 -10.38 2.44 -17.01
CA SER A 260 -10.54 3.32 -15.84
C SER A 260 -9.90 2.76 -14.57
N TYR A 261 -9.27 1.58 -14.62
CA TYR A 261 -8.81 0.89 -13.41
C TYR A 261 -7.52 1.49 -12.81
N TYR A 262 -6.58 1.89 -13.67
CA TYR A 262 -5.37 2.58 -13.24
C TYR A 262 -5.36 4.04 -13.68
N ASN A 263 -4.76 4.89 -12.85
CA ASN A 263 -4.36 6.25 -13.10
C ASN A 263 -2.89 6.41 -12.68
N VAL A 264 -2.27 7.54 -13.02
CA VAL A 264 -0.84 7.86 -12.72
C VAL A 264 -0.49 7.61 -11.26
N ARG A 265 -1.50 7.73 -10.41
CA ARG A 265 -1.50 7.51 -8.99
C ARG A 265 -2.10 6.14 -8.60
N ASN A 266 -1.89 5.04 -9.32
CA ASN A 266 -2.06 3.64 -8.83
C ASN A 266 -1.51 2.54 -9.75
N ILE A 267 -0.64 2.85 -10.72
CA ILE A 267 0.01 1.83 -11.53
C ILE A 267 0.92 0.91 -10.67
N PRO A 268 0.75 -0.43 -10.70
CA PRO A 268 1.60 -1.37 -9.95
C PRO A 268 2.96 -1.63 -10.64
N TYR A 269 3.17 -1.07 -11.83
CA TYR A 269 4.33 -1.31 -12.68
C TYR A 269 5.31 -0.15 -12.68
N LYS A 270 6.61 -0.48 -12.74
CA LYS A 270 7.67 0.48 -13.02
C LYS A 270 8.16 0.31 -14.46
N PHE A 271 7.77 1.24 -15.34
CA PHE A 271 8.24 1.26 -16.72
C PHE A 271 9.67 1.82 -16.82
N ASN A 272 10.59 1.02 -17.34
CA ASN A 272 11.97 1.43 -17.60
C ASN A 272 12.23 1.35 -19.11
N LEU A 273 12.82 2.39 -19.70
CA LEU A 273 13.23 2.35 -21.11
C LEU A 273 14.44 1.42 -21.27
N LEU A 274 14.26 0.33 -22.02
CA LEU A 274 15.33 -0.61 -22.36
C LEU A 274 16.04 -0.20 -23.65
N TYR A 275 15.29 -0.11 -24.75
CA TYR A 275 15.77 0.13 -26.10
C TYR A 275 15.04 1.30 -26.77
N ARG A 276 15.77 2.11 -27.55
CA ARG A 276 15.23 3.14 -28.43
C ARG A 276 16.05 3.17 -29.72
N ALA A 277 15.43 2.86 -30.86
CA ALA A 277 16.09 2.79 -32.16
C ALA A 277 16.96 4.03 -32.49
N SER A 278 16.51 5.24 -32.16
CA SER A 278 17.27 6.47 -32.39
C SER A 278 18.47 6.68 -31.46
N ARG A 279 18.57 5.92 -30.35
CA ARG A 279 19.69 5.97 -29.39
C ARG A 279 20.63 4.78 -29.57
N ASP A 280 20.06 3.59 -29.76
CA ASP A 280 20.76 2.31 -29.65
C ASP A 280 21.02 1.66 -31.03
N GLY A 281 20.49 2.25 -32.10
CA GLY A 281 20.59 1.75 -33.48
C GLY A 281 19.40 0.88 -33.88
N ASN A 282 18.90 1.07 -35.10
CA ASN A 282 17.71 0.37 -35.60
C ASN A 282 18.05 -0.99 -36.22
N THR A 283 18.50 -1.95 -35.40
CA THR A 283 18.87 -3.30 -35.87
C THR A 283 18.35 -4.37 -34.92
N ALA A 284 18.06 -5.57 -35.45
CA ALA A 284 17.68 -6.73 -34.65
C ALA A 284 18.73 -7.04 -33.56
N ALA A 285 20.01 -7.00 -33.91
CA ALA A 285 21.11 -7.22 -32.97
C ALA A 285 21.09 -6.21 -31.81
N ALA A 286 20.87 -4.92 -32.07
CA ALA A 286 20.77 -3.91 -31.01
C ALA A 286 19.56 -4.14 -30.08
N PHE A 287 18.42 -4.53 -30.65
CA PHE A 287 17.23 -4.90 -29.89
C PHE A 287 17.51 -6.10 -28.97
N HIS A 288 18.00 -7.22 -29.51
CA HIS A 288 18.27 -8.44 -28.75
C HIS A 288 19.32 -8.22 -27.66
N ASN A 289 20.37 -7.44 -27.92
CA ASN A 289 21.38 -7.09 -26.91
C ASN A 289 20.80 -6.40 -25.67
N LEU A 290 19.72 -5.62 -25.83
CA LEU A 290 19.13 -4.83 -24.74
C LEU A 290 17.85 -5.43 -24.15
N CYS A 291 17.10 -6.20 -24.93
CA CYS A 291 15.76 -6.70 -24.59
C CYS A 291 15.70 -8.19 -24.26
N ASP A 292 16.69 -9.00 -24.63
CA ASP A 292 16.74 -10.42 -24.24
C ASP A 292 17.00 -10.58 -22.74
N ASN A 293 16.41 -11.61 -22.13
CA ASN A 293 16.48 -11.93 -20.70
C ASN A 293 15.96 -10.80 -19.79
N LYS A 294 15.08 -9.93 -20.30
CA LYS A 294 14.45 -8.84 -19.53
C LYS A 294 13.04 -9.17 -19.05
N GLY A 295 12.48 -10.29 -19.51
CA GLY A 295 11.11 -10.68 -19.19
C GLY A 295 10.08 -9.76 -19.86
N PRO A 296 8.95 -9.45 -19.19
CA PRO A 296 7.86 -8.68 -19.80
C PRO A 296 8.28 -7.33 -20.36
N THR A 297 7.86 -7.03 -21.59
CA THR A 297 8.20 -5.80 -22.30
C THR A 297 7.03 -5.25 -23.12
N ILE A 298 6.98 -3.93 -23.27
CA ILE A 298 6.05 -3.24 -24.17
C ILE A 298 6.83 -2.52 -25.27
N LEU A 299 6.48 -2.82 -26.51
CA LEU A 299 6.97 -2.18 -27.72
C LEU A 299 6.05 -1.02 -28.08
N ILE A 300 6.64 0.10 -28.49
CA ILE A 300 5.91 1.27 -28.96
C ILE A 300 6.62 1.83 -30.19
N ALA A 301 5.91 1.89 -31.30
CA ALA A 301 6.34 2.48 -32.56
C ALA A 301 5.43 3.65 -32.93
N LYS A 302 6.02 4.71 -33.49
CA LYS A 302 5.30 5.85 -34.05
C LYS A 302 5.30 5.72 -35.57
N ILE A 303 4.13 5.86 -36.19
CA ILE A 303 4.04 5.86 -37.65
C ILE A 303 4.65 7.16 -38.19
N THR A 304 5.48 7.03 -39.22
CA THR A 304 6.18 8.17 -39.81
C THR A 304 5.19 9.22 -40.32
N ASN A 305 5.46 10.50 -40.06
CA ASN A 305 4.62 11.64 -40.47
C ASN A 305 3.17 11.62 -39.91
N SER A 306 2.90 10.94 -38.80
CA SER A 306 1.60 11.03 -38.12
C SER A 306 1.75 11.00 -36.59
N GLU A 307 0.68 11.30 -35.86
CA GLU A 307 0.63 11.12 -34.39
C GLU A 307 0.12 9.72 -34.00
N GLN A 308 -0.08 8.83 -34.97
CA GLN A 308 -0.49 7.45 -34.74
C GLN A 308 0.66 6.67 -34.09
N ILE A 309 0.33 5.90 -33.05
CA ILE A 309 1.25 4.94 -32.44
C ILE A 309 0.65 3.55 -32.47
N VAL A 310 1.51 2.56 -32.67
CA VAL A 310 1.18 1.13 -32.62
C VAL A 310 2.19 0.43 -31.72
N GLY A 311 1.84 -0.73 -31.22
CA GLY A 311 2.73 -1.45 -30.32
C GLY A 311 2.17 -2.78 -29.86
N GLY A 312 2.94 -3.46 -29.03
CA GLY A 312 2.56 -4.75 -28.50
C GLY A 312 3.24 -5.04 -27.17
N TYR A 313 2.57 -5.80 -26.32
CA TYR A 313 3.09 -6.27 -25.05
C TYR A 313 3.40 -7.75 -25.13
N ASN A 314 4.65 -8.09 -24.82
CA ASN A 314 5.13 -9.45 -24.69
C ASN A 314 5.31 -9.76 -23.19
N PRO A 315 4.52 -10.68 -22.60
CA PRO A 315 4.67 -11.10 -21.20
C PRO A 315 5.85 -12.07 -21.00
N LEU A 316 6.44 -12.57 -22.08
CA LEU A 316 7.54 -13.53 -22.08
C LEU A 316 8.86 -12.84 -22.40
N ASP A 317 9.95 -13.61 -22.39
CA ASP A 317 11.25 -13.16 -22.86
C ASP A 317 11.34 -13.16 -24.40
N TRP A 318 12.28 -12.39 -24.97
CA TRP A 318 12.55 -12.38 -26.42
C TRP A 318 13.51 -13.47 -26.88
N LYS A 319 14.43 -13.92 -26.02
CA LYS A 319 15.50 -14.85 -26.39
C LYS A 319 14.96 -16.17 -26.99
N PRO A 320 15.41 -16.62 -28.17
CA PRO A 320 14.95 -17.86 -28.77
C PRO A 320 15.16 -19.08 -27.87
N ILE A 321 14.23 -20.03 -27.93
CA ILE A 321 14.38 -21.34 -27.29
C ILE A 321 15.12 -22.23 -28.30
N LEU A 322 16.40 -22.50 -28.05
CA LEU A 322 17.33 -23.15 -28.99
C LEU A 322 17.03 -24.62 -29.30
N ASN A 323 16.04 -25.24 -28.64
CA ASN A 323 15.85 -26.69 -28.67
C ASN A 323 14.73 -27.16 -29.61
N ASN A 324 14.01 -26.26 -30.28
CA ASN A 324 12.99 -26.59 -31.27
C ASN A 324 13.12 -25.67 -32.49
N ASP A 325 12.92 -26.18 -33.70
CA ASP A 325 12.78 -25.39 -34.94
C ASP A 325 11.54 -24.45 -34.94
N ASN A 326 10.84 -24.37 -33.80
CA ASN A 326 9.69 -23.50 -33.59
C ASN A 326 10.09 -22.31 -32.70
N TYR A 327 10.22 -21.15 -33.32
CA TYR A 327 10.56 -19.89 -32.65
C TYR A 327 9.34 -19.15 -32.08
N TYR A 328 8.13 -19.69 -32.28
CA TYR A 328 6.92 -19.13 -31.70
C TYR A 328 6.80 -19.47 -30.22
N LYS A 329 6.35 -18.49 -29.45
CA LYS A 329 6.13 -18.59 -28.01
C LYS A 329 4.64 -18.41 -27.72
N PRO A 330 3.96 -19.46 -27.25
CA PRO A 330 2.53 -19.41 -26.97
C PRO A 330 2.24 -18.51 -25.77
N THR A 331 1.25 -17.63 -25.88
CA THR A 331 0.72 -16.87 -24.74
C THR A 331 -0.65 -16.28 -25.03
N ASN A 332 -1.49 -16.22 -24.00
CA ASN A 332 -2.80 -15.56 -24.01
C ASN A 332 -2.77 -14.16 -23.35
N ASP A 333 -1.62 -13.75 -22.81
CA ASP A 333 -1.45 -12.51 -22.04
C ASP A 333 -0.74 -11.42 -22.84
N SER A 334 -0.27 -11.73 -24.06
CA SER A 334 0.20 -10.70 -25.01
C SER A 334 -0.97 -9.90 -25.58
N PHE A 335 -0.67 -8.70 -26.08
CA PHE A 335 -1.62 -7.93 -26.87
C PHE A 335 -0.91 -7.03 -27.85
N ILE A 336 -1.63 -6.62 -28.89
CA ILE A 336 -1.24 -5.50 -29.77
C ILE A 336 -2.19 -4.33 -29.54
N PHE A 337 -1.73 -3.11 -29.82
CA PHE A 337 -2.53 -1.92 -29.64
C PHE A 337 -2.26 -0.86 -30.71
N SER A 338 -3.20 0.07 -30.81
CA SER A 338 -3.06 1.26 -31.64
C SER A 338 -3.72 2.47 -30.99
N PHE A 339 -3.17 3.65 -31.21
CA PHE A 339 -3.82 4.94 -30.98
C PHE A 339 -3.82 5.67 -32.32
N ALA A 340 -5.00 6.09 -32.80
CA ALA A 340 -5.08 6.91 -34.01
C ALA A 340 -4.37 8.27 -33.81
N ASP A 341 -4.40 8.79 -32.59
CA ASP A 341 -3.61 9.94 -32.15
C ASP A 341 -3.13 9.70 -30.72
N ARG A 342 -1.80 9.65 -30.52
CA ARG A 342 -1.17 9.47 -29.20
C ARG A 342 -1.56 10.54 -28.17
N ASN A 343 -2.07 11.69 -28.61
CA ASN A 343 -2.52 12.75 -27.71
C ASN A 343 -4.00 12.64 -27.33
N ASN A 344 -4.76 11.81 -28.05
CA ASN A 344 -6.18 11.55 -27.83
C ASN A 344 -6.42 10.09 -27.39
N PHE A 345 -6.50 9.89 -26.07
CA PHE A 345 -6.64 8.58 -25.44
C PHE A 345 -7.95 7.85 -25.78
N GLN A 346 -8.98 8.55 -26.26
CA GLN A 346 -10.23 7.90 -26.71
C GLN A 346 -10.04 7.09 -27.99
N THR A 347 -8.92 7.29 -28.70
CA THR A 347 -8.58 6.53 -29.90
C THR A 347 -7.81 5.24 -29.60
N ALA A 348 -7.52 4.97 -28.32
CA ALA A 348 -6.79 3.80 -27.89
C ALA A 348 -7.60 2.51 -28.11
N LYS A 349 -7.00 1.54 -28.78
CA LYS A 349 -7.58 0.22 -29.02
C LYS A 349 -6.55 -0.85 -28.69
N VAL A 350 -6.99 -1.93 -28.05
CA VAL A 350 -6.19 -3.11 -27.72
C VAL A 350 -6.85 -4.36 -28.30
N SER A 351 -6.03 -5.32 -28.71
CA SER A 351 -6.48 -6.62 -29.21
C SER A 351 -5.63 -7.73 -28.60
N TYR A 352 -6.29 -8.80 -28.16
CA TYR A 352 -5.67 -9.97 -27.55
C TYR A 352 -5.76 -11.17 -28.50
N PRO A 353 -4.83 -12.14 -28.41
CA PRO A 353 -4.86 -13.36 -29.20
C PRO A 353 -6.18 -14.13 -29.03
N LYS A 354 -6.75 -14.60 -30.14
CA LYS A 354 -7.86 -15.56 -30.11
C LYS A 354 -7.38 -16.91 -29.59
N GLU A 355 -8.26 -17.67 -28.94
CA GLU A 355 -7.92 -18.96 -28.32
C GLU A 355 -7.21 -19.93 -29.28
N ASP A 356 -7.65 -20.02 -30.54
CA ASP A 356 -7.07 -20.88 -31.57
C ASP A 356 -5.74 -20.38 -32.16
N GLN A 357 -5.34 -19.14 -31.84
CA GLN A 357 -4.14 -18.48 -32.36
C GLN A 357 -3.06 -18.23 -31.30
N GLN A 358 -3.32 -18.56 -30.03
CA GLN A 358 -2.40 -18.30 -28.91
C GLN A 358 -1.02 -18.94 -29.08
N GLN A 359 -0.92 -20.01 -29.87
CA GLN A 359 0.32 -20.73 -30.14
C GLN A 359 1.32 -19.96 -31.02
N TYR A 360 0.88 -18.88 -31.66
CA TYR A 360 1.68 -18.06 -32.57
C TYR A 360 1.80 -16.60 -32.12
N SER A 361 1.56 -16.32 -30.83
CA SER A 361 1.45 -14.96 -30.30
C SER A 361 2.73 -14.12 -30.41
N ILE A 362 3.90 -14.71 -30.14
CA ILE A 362 5.19 -14.02 -30.13
C ILE A 362 6.20 -14.84 -30.93
N LEU A 363 7.00 -14.19 -31.78
CA LEU A 363 8.10 -14.84 -32.51
C LEU A 363 9.44 -14.28 -32.02
N GLY A 364 10.32 -15.15 -31.51
CA GLY A 364 11.59 -14.77 -30.88
C GLY A 364 12.83 -15.14 -31.70
N MET A 365 12.86 -14.85 -33.01
CA MET A 365 14.00 -15.14 -33.88
C MET A 365 15.09 -14.07 -33.77
N SER A 366 16.37 -14.47 -33.61
CA SER A 366 17.50 -13.55 -33.39
C SER A 366 17.80 -12.58 -34.53
N ASP A 367 17.40 -12.95 -35.75
CA ASP A 367 17.67 -12.17 -36.97
C ASP A 367 16.64 -11.05 -37.19
N TYR A 368 15.57 -11.03 -36.40
CA TYR A 368 14.46 -10.10 -36.53
C TYR A 368 14.30 -9.25 -35.27
N GLY A 369 13.64 -8.11 -35.41
CA GLY A 369 13.15 -7.35 -34.27
C GLY A 369 11.96 -8.02 -33.59
N PRO A 370 11.23 -7.29 -32.75
CA PRO A 370 10.05 -7.81 -32.09
C PRO A 370 8.93 -8.11 -33.09
N ILE A 371 8.36 -9.32 -33.00
CA ILE A 371 7.28 -9.80 -33.86
C ILE A 371 6.14 -10.37 -33.02
N PHE A 372 4.92 -9.96 -33.38
CA PHE A 372 3.66 -10.43 -32.79
C PHE A 372 2.78 -11.09 -33.85
N GLY A 373 2.18 -12.23 -33.49
CA GLY A 373 1.22 -12.96 -34.32
C GLY A 373 1.85 -13.80 -35.44
N PHE A 374 1.07 -14.78 -35.93
CA PHE A 374 1.50 -15.67 -37.01
C PHE A 374 1.73 -14.93 -38.34
N GLY A 375 0.84 -13.98 -38.66
CA GLY A 375 0.87 -13.20 -39.91
C GLY A 375 1.76 -11.95 -39.86
N PHE A 376 2.64 -11.84 -38.85
CA PHE A 376 3.39 -10.61 -38.55
C PHE A 376 2.45 -9.42 -38.32
N ASP A 377 1.40 -9.63 -37.51
CA ASP A 377 0.37 -8.63 -37.19
C ASP A 377 0.98 -7.32 -36.65
N LEU A 378 2.14 -7.43 -36.00
CA LEU A 378 3.04 -6.32 -35.77
C LEU A 378 4.50 -6.80 -35.92
N TRP A 379 5.26 -6.10 -36.77
CA TRP A 379 6.69 -6.31 -36.98
C TRP A 379 7.39 -4.94 -37.07
N CYS A 380 8.56 -4.82 -36.43
CA CYS A 380 9.37 -3.60 -36.37
C CYS A 380 10.83 -3.84 -36.73
#